data_AF-A0AAN8IJP9-F1
#
_entry.id   AF-A0AAN8IJP9-F1
#
_cell.length_a   1.000
_cell.length_b   1.000
_cell.length_c   1.000
_cell.angle_alpha   90.00
_cell.angle_beta   90.00
_cell.angle_gamma   90.00
#
_symmetry.space_group_name_H-M   'P 1'
#
loop_
_entity.id
_entity.type
_entity.pdbx_description
1 polymer ?
#
loop_
_entity_poly.entity_id
_entity_poly.type
_entity_poly.pdbx_seq_one_letter_code
_entity_poly.pdbx_strand_id
1 'polypeptide(L)'
;MDVLTSLMLLSRSFSTMPKRDGPHKAESQKLNVNDTGVLEGPAAILEKKLTRKEYLDRSELLALKQIHCDQVAADEEELARLSYLQPKEESRVRLLRGRLDDRYRTYEEILEMARPSTTALLAHRILLADAYLFHARIEQSDRRYQRRLYHVAVDVYSELLNLAKRCLLPYDESLLTLAERLSLILGESRFLQPDLIHEITSILDDAERSLNGRGETETESQGKIRRARQNLGALGSFKSLVMVA
;
A
#
# COMPACT_ATOMS: atom_id res chain seq x y z
N MET A 1 1.13 22.92 19.84
CA MET A 1 0.65 22.45 18.52
C MET A 1 -0.50 21.51 18.81
N ASP A 2 -1.70 22.07 18.76
CA ASP A 2 -2.86 21.61 19.52
C ASP A 2 -3.57 20.40 18.91
N VAL A 3 -4.03 19.49 19.77
CA VAL A 3 -4.89 18.34 19.45
C VAL A 3 -6.19 18.77 18.75
N LEU A 4 -6.57 20.04 18.89
CA LEU A 4 -7.75 20.63 18.24
C LEU A 4 -7.55 20.92 16.75
N THR A 5 -6.31 21.12 16.27
CA THR A 5 -6.05 21.29 14.83
C THR A 5 -6.12 19.95 14.09
N SER A 6 -5.80 18.84 14.75
CA SER A 6 -6.02 17.47 14.22
C SER A 6 -7.50 17.11 14.10
N LEU A 7 -8.37 17.64 14.97
CA LEU A 7 -9.82 17.40 14.91
C LEU A 7 -10.53 18.19 13.80
N MET A 8 -9.95 19.29 13.30
CA MET A 8 -10.54 20.06 12.18
C MET A 8 -10.14 19.54 10.79
N LEU A 9 -9.15 18.65 10.69
CA LEU A 9 -8.82 17.94 9.43
C LEU A 9 -9.71 16.71 9.19
N LEU A 10 -10.45 16.25 10.22
CA LEU A 10 -11.40 15.14 10.17
C LEU A 10 -12.66 15.40 9.33
N SER A 11 -12.81 16.58 8.73
CA SER A 11 -13.92 16.86 7.79
C SER A 11 -13.68 16.35 6.37
N ARG A 12 -12.55 15.67 6.08
CA ARG A 12 -12.37 14.89 4.84
C ARG A 12 -13.03 13.52 5.02
N SER A 13 -14.36 13.50 4.95
CA SER A 13 -15.17 12.29 5.04
C SER A 13 -14.79 11.27 3.96
N PHE A 14 -14.83 9.98 4.31
CA PHE A 14 -14.71 8.84 3.39
C PHE A 14 -15.71 8.86 2.22
N SER A 15 -16.77 9.66 2.36
CA SER A 15 -18.01 9.56 1.59
C SER A 15 -18.17 10.64 0.49
N THR A 16 -17.15 11.42 0.15
CA THR A 16 -17.30 12.41 -0.95
C THR A 16 -17.12 11.74 -2.31
N MET A 17 -18.15 11.01 -2.74
CA MET A 17 -18.44 10.84 -4.17
C MET A 17 -18.78 12.22 -4.75
N PRO A 18 -18.20 12.66 -5.88
CA PRO A 18 -18.62 13.89 -6.52
C PRO A 18 -20.01 13.68 -7.13
N LYS A 19 -21.05 14.22 -6.49
CA LYS A 19 -22.37 14.37 -7.12
C LYS A 19 -22.23 15.31 -8.32
N ARG A 20 -22.43 14.78 -9.52
CA ARG A 20 -22.70 15.59 -10.71
C ARG A 20 -24.09 16.20 -10.56
N ASP A 21 -24.16 17.40 -10.00
CA ASP A 21 -25.39 18.19 -10.02
C ASP A 21 -25.52 18.85 -11.41
N GLY A 22 -26.35 18.23 -12.24
CA GLY A 22 -26.93 18.87 -13.43
C GLY A 22 -28.06 19.83 -13.01
N PRO A 23 -28.32 20.91 -13.74
CA PRO A 23 -29.26 21.93 -13.32
C PRO A 23 -30.66 21.61 -13.82
N HIS A 24 -31.56 21.14 -12.95
CA HIS A 24 -33.00 21.32 -13.17
C HIS A 24 -33.72 21.67 -11.86
N LYS A 25 -34.38 22.84 -11.93
CA LYS A 25 -35.32 23.42 -10.97
C LYS A 25 -36.51 22.49 -10.73
N ALA A 26 -37.01 22.43 -9.50
CA ALA A 26 -38.30 23.02 -9.09
C ALA A 26 -38.86 22.34 -7.82
N GLU A 27 -39.51 23.18 -7.02
CA GLU A 27 -40.22 22.99 -5.77
C GLU A 27 -41.12 21.73 -5.68
N SER A 28 -41.16 21.12 -4.49
CA SER A 28 -42.43 20.75 -3.83
C SER A 28 -42.24 20.37 -2.36
N GLN A 29 -43.16 20.89 -1.55
CA GLN A 29 -43.24 20.82 -0.10
C GLN A 29 -43.61 19.43 0.43
N LYS A 30 -43.17 19.19 1.68
CA LYS A 30 -43.82 18.44 2.77
C LYS A 30 -44.47 17.10 2.42
N LEU A 31 -43.84 16.01 2.83
CA LEU A 31 -44.52 14.86 3.42
C LEU A 31 -43.62 14.21 4.48
N ASN A 32 -44.19 14.14 5.68
CA ASN A 32 -43.65 13.51 6.87
C ASN A 32 -43.66 11.99 6.66
N VAL A 33 -42.50 11.34 6.59
CA VAL A 33 -42.39 9.87 6.61
C VAL A 33 -41.11 9.47 7.33
N ASN A 34 -41.31 8.98 8.54
CA ASN A 34 -40.63 7.87 9.22
C ASN A 34 -39.11 7.74 9.12
N ASP A 35 -38.48 7.63 10.30
CA ASP A 35 -37.33 6.76 10.60
C ASP A 35 -37.09 5.72 9.51
N THR A 36 -36.27 6.10 8.53
CA THR A 36 -35.63 5.15 7.65
C THR A 36 -34.36 4.82 8.37
N GLY A 37 -34.30 3.62 8.94
CA GLY A 37 -33.04 2.99 9.28
C GLY A 37 -32.21 2.91 8.00
N VAL A 38 -31.50 3.99 7.69
CA VAL A 38 -30.46 3.99 6.68
C VAL A 38 -29.45 3.00 7.23
N LEU A 39 -29.45 1.80 6.66
CA LEU A 39 -28.40 0.82 6.88
C LEU A 39 -27.09 1.55 6.64
N GLU A 40 -26.42 1.92 7.73
CA GLU A 40 -25.22 2.74 7.65
C GLU A 40 -24.22 1.96 6.80
N GLY A 41 -23.77 2.57 5.72
CA GLY A 41 -22.80 1.94 4.83
C GLY A 41 -21.55 1.54 5.63
N PRO A 42 -20.80 0.52 5.18
CA PRO A 42 -19.62 0.03 5.89
C PRO A 42 -18.60 1.13 6.20
N ALA A 43 -18.45 2.12 5.32
CA ALA A 43 -17.60 3.29 5.53
C ALA A 43 -18.03 4.15 6.75
N ALA A 44 -19.32 4.38 6.94
CA ALA A 44 -19.84 5.20 8.05
C ALA A 44 -19.68 4.48 9.40
N ILE A 45 -19.85 3.16 9.42
CA ILE A 45 -19.61 2.33 10.61
C ILE A 45 -18.14 2.41 11.01
N LEU A 46 -17.23 2.23 10.05
CA LEU A 46 -15.78 2.28 10.28
C LEU A 46 -15.32 3.68 10.73
N GLU A 47 -15.85 4.74 10.14
CA GLU A 47 -15.55 6.12 10.53
C GLU A 47 -15.94 6.40 12.00
N LYS A 48 -17.12 5.92 12.42
CA LYS A 48 -17.53 6.02 13.82
C LYS A 48 -16.61 5.24 14.76
N LYS A 49 -16.22 4.03 14.38
CA LYS A 49 -15.28 3.21 15.17
C LYS A 49 -13.91 3.86 15.32
N LEU A 50 -13.36 4.39 14.23
CA LEU A 50 -12.10 5.13 14.23
C LEU A 50 -12.18 6.36 15.14
N THR A 51 -13.26 7.15 15.01
CA THR A 51 -13.49 8.33 15.85
C THR A 51 -13.57 7.99 17.35
N ARG A 52 -14.21 6.86 17.67
CA ARG A 52 -14.33 6.34 19.04
C ARG A 52 -13.09 5.61 19.54
N LYS A 53 -12.07 5.44 18.68
CA LYS A 53 -10.84 4.67 18.97
C LYS A 53 -11.14 3.24 19.40
N GLU A 54 -12.17 2.64 18.80
CA GLU A 54 -12.53 1.24 19.00
C GLU A 54 -11.52 0.31 18.30
N TYR A 55 -11.44 -0.94 18.77
CA TYR A 55 -10.59 -1.94 18.13
C TYR A 55 -11.22 -2.43 16.82
N LEU A 56 -10.38 -2.54 15.79
CA LEU A 56 -10.75 -3.08 14.49
C LEU A 56 -10.31 -4.53 14.36
N ASP A 57 -11.21 -5.38 13.89
CA ASP A 57 -10.87 -6.74 13.53
C ASP A 57 -10.30 -6.87 12.12
N ARG A 58 -9.95 -8.09 11.72
CA ARG A 58 -9.37 -8.35 10.40
C ARG A 58 -10.34 -8.00 9.25
N SER A 59 -11.62 -8.30 9.39
CA SER A 59 -12.63 -7.98 8.35
C SER A 59 -12.81 -6.48 8.18
N GLU A 60 -12.76 -5.72 9.26
CA GLU A 60 -12.89 -4.27 9.26
C GLU A 60 -11.68 -3.59 8.62
N LEU A 61 -10.47 -4.09 8.91
CA LEU A 61 -9.25 -3.64 8.22
C LEU A 61 -9.27 -3.95 6.72
N LEU A 62 -9.80 -5.12 6.34
CA LEU A 62 -9.97 -5.47 4.92
C LEU A 62 -11.02 -4.59 4.24
N ALA A 63 -12.09 -4.23 4.94
CA ALA A 63 -13.08 -3.28 4.43
C ALA A 63 -12.47 -1.88 4.22
N LEU A 64 -11.62 -1.40 5.14
CA LEU A 64 -10.86 -0.16 4.95
C LEU A 64 -9.99 -0.22 3.69
N LYS A 65 -9.27 -1.33 3.49
CA LYS A 65 -8.48 -1.54 2.27
C LYS A 65 -9.37 -1.47 1.03
N GLN A 66 -10.50 -2.17 1.01
CA GLN A 66 -11.38 -2.22 -0.16
C GLN A 66 -11.90 -0.83 -0.51
N ILE A 67 -12.38 -0.07 0.48
CA ILE A 67 -12.86 1.31 0.29
C ILE A 67 -11.76 2.17 -0.33
N HIS A 68 -10.54 2.08 0.19
CA HIS A 68 -9.41 2.84 -0.36
C HIS A 68 -9.07 2.42 -1.79
N CYS A 69 -9.01 1.12 -2.08
CA CYS A 69 -8.77 0.59 -3.42
C CYS A 69 -9.82 1.11 -4.42
N ASP A 70 -11.10 1.08 -4.06
CA ASP A 70 -12.19 1.57 -4.91
C ASP A 70 -12.05 3.07 -5.17
N GLN A 71 -11.56 3.84 -4.20
CA GLN A 71 -11.32 5.28 -4.35
C GLN A 71 -10.15 5.57 -5.30
N VAL A 72 -9.06 4.79 -5.27
CA VAL A 72 -7.86 5.10 -6.07
C VAL A 72 -7.85 4.46 -7.46
N ALA A 73 -8.55 3.34 -7.65
CA ALA A 73 -8.46 2.49 -8.85
C ALA A 73 -8.53 3.25 -10.18
N ALA A 74 -9.54 4.09 -10.37
CA ALA A 74 -9.73 4.82 -11.63
C ALA A 74 -8.61 5.84 -11.90
N ASP A 75 -8.11 6.50 -10.87
CA ASP A 75 -7.04 7.49 -11.01
C ASP A 75 -5.67 6.80 -11.19
N GLU A 76 -5.44 5.63 -10.58
CA GLU A 76 -4.25 4.81 -10.81
C GLU A 76 -4.19 4.22 -12.22
N GLU A 77 -5.32 3.68 -12.70
CA GLU A 77 -5.43 3.16 -14.07
C GLU A 77 -5.19 4.26 -15.10
N GLU A 78 -5.76 5.44 -14.87
CA GLU A 78 -5.52 6.61 -15.71
C GLU A 78 -4.06 7.05 -15.65
N LEU A 79 -3.46 7.15 -14.46
CA LEU A 79 -2.05 7.52 -14.30
C LEU A 79 -1.12 6.53 -15.00
N ALA A 80 -1.41 5.22 -14.91
CA ALA A 80 -0.67 4.18 -15.61
C ALA A 80 -0.78 4.40 -17.12
N ARG A 81 -1.98 4.55 -17.68
CA ARG A 81 -2.20 4.81 -19.11
C ARG A 81 -1.45 6.04 -19.61
N LEU A 82 -1.51 7.15 -18.87
CA LEU A 82 -0.83 8.40 -19.25
C LEU A 82 0.69 8.31 -19.14
N SER A 83 1.22 7.52 -18.20
CA SER A 83 2.66 7.31 -18.07
C SER A 83 3.27 6.59 -19.28
N TYR A 84 2.48 5.81 -20.02
CA TYR A 84 2.88 5.20 -21.29
C TYR A 84 2.71 6.14 -22.50
N LEU A 85 1.88 7.18 -22.39
CA LEU A 85 1.45 8.03 -23.51
C LEU A 85 2.03 9.45 -23.45
N GLN A 86 3.37 9.59 -23.57
CA GLN A 86 4.10 10.80 -24.02
C GLN A 86 3.86 12.16 -23.25
N PRO A 87 4.82 13.12 -23.30
CA PRO A 87 4.89 14.26 -22.37
C PRO A 87 3.84 15.39 -22.57
N LYS A 88 2.84 15.24 -23.44
CA LYS A 88 1.85 16.32 -23.70
C LYS A 88 0.83 16.51 -22.57
N GLU A 89 0.71 15.54 -21.66
CA GLU A 89 -0.29 15.58 -20.57
C GLU A 89 0.32 15.83 -19.18
N GLU A 90 1.49 16.46 -19.09
CA GLU A 90 2.19 16.74 -17.82
C GLU A 90 1.34 17.47 -16.77
N SER A 91 0.45 18.38 -17.18
CA SER A 91 -0.47 19.07 -16.26
C SER A 91 -1.50 18.11 -15.66
N ARG A 92 -2.08 17.23 -16.49
CA ARG A 92 -3.05 16.23 -16.07
C ARG A 92 -2.41 15.17 -15.17
N VAL A 93 -1.21 14.71 -15.52
CA VAL A 93 -0.41 13.79 -14.70
C VAL A 93 -0.12 14.40 -13.32
N ARG A 94 0.28 15.67 -13.27
CA ARG A 94 0.48 16.37 -11.99
C ARG A 94 -0.78 16.45 -11.14
N LEU A 95 -1.93 16.79 -11.74
CA LEU A 95 -3.21 16.83 -11.04
C LEU A 95 -3.65 15.45 -10.54
N LEU A 96 -3.48 14.40 -11.35
CA LEU A 96 -3.76 13.02 -10.96
C LEU A 96 -2.90 12.58 -9.77
N ARG A 97 -1.60 12.85 -9.82
CA ARG A 97 -0.68 12.54 -8.72
C ARG A 97 -1.02 13.30 -7.46
N GLY A 98 -1.35 14.59 -7.55
CA GLY A 98 -1.77 15.37 -6.38
C GLY A 98 -3.01 14.78 -5.69
N ARG A 99 -4.01 14.34 -6.48
CA ARG A 99 -5.20 13.67 -5.92
C ARG A 99 -4.89 12.31 -5.29
N LEU A 100 -4.02 11.52 -5.93
CA LEU A 100 -3.59 10.24 -5.38
C LEU A 100 -2.76 10.41 -4.12
N ASP A 101 -1.86 11.40 -4.06
CA ASP A 101 -1.07 11.76 -2.89
C ASP A 101 -1.96 12.07 -1.69
N ASP A 102 -2.96 12.95 -1.89
CA ASP A 102 -3.97 13.27 -0.88
C ASP A 102 -4.71 12.02 -0.36
N ARG A 103 -5.09 11.10 -1.27
CA ARG A 103 -5.81 9.87 -0.90
C ARG A 103 -4.93 8.88 -0.14
N TYR A 104 -3.69 8.69 -0.58
CA TYR A 104 -2.74 7.80 0.08
C TYR A 104 -2.37 8.32 1.47
N ARG A 105 -2.10 9.62 1.60
CA ARG A 105 -1.86 10.26 2.90
C ARG A 105 -3.04 10.11 3.85
N THR A 106 -4.25 10.34 3.36
CA THR A 106 -5.47 10.15 4.17
C THR A 106 -5.58 8.69 4.64
N TYR A 107 -5.29 7.73 3.77
CA TYR A 107 -5.32 6.31 4.11
C TYR A 107 -4.24 5.91 5.13
N GLU A 108 -3.04 6.47 5.02
CA GLU A 108 -1.99 6.30 6.03
C GLU A 108 -2.43 6.82 7.39
N GLU A 109 -2.95 8.05 7.47
CA GLU A 109 -3.45 8.64 8.71
C GLU A 109 -4.53 7.76 9.35
N ILE A 110 -5.46 7.22 8.53
CA ILE A 110 -6.50 6.30 9.00
C ILE A 110 -5.88 5.03 9.61
N LEU A 111 -4.92 4.42 8.93
CA LEU A 111 -4.27 3.21 9.41
C LEU A 111 -3.40 3.46 10.64
N GLU A 112 -2.72 4.61 10.74
CA GLU A 112 -1.94 5.00 11.92
C GLU A 112 -2.84 5.23 13.14
N MET A 113 -4.04 5.77 12.94
CA MET A 113 -5.04 5.96 14.00
C MET A 113 -5.80 4.68 14.36
N ALA A 114 -5.87 3.71 13.45
CA ALA A 114 -6.58 2.46 13.65
C ALA A 114 -5.94 1.64 14.78
N ARG A 115 -6.78 1.10 15.68
CA ARG A 115 -6.34 0.20 16.74
C ARG A 115 -6.68 -1.23 16.36
N PRO A 116 -5.73 -2.04 15.91
CA PRO A 116 -6.05 -3.43 15.59
C PRO A 116 -6.34 -4.24 16.86
N SER A 117 -7.27 -5.17 16.76
CA SER A 117 -7.36 -6.26 17.74
C SER A 117 -6.08 -7.09 17.75
N THR A 118 -5.84 -7.86 18.80
CA THR A 118 -4.63 -8.70 18.93
C THR A 118 -4.48 -9.69 17.78
N THR A 119 -5.59 -10.24 17.29
CA THR A 119 -5.61 -11.18 16.15
C THR A 119 -5.45 -10.49 14.80
N ALA A 120 -5.66 -9.18 14.72
CA ALA A 120 -5.58 -8.38 13.50
C ALA A 120 -4.26 -7.60 13.36
N LEU A 121 -3.39 -7.63 14.37
CA LEU A 121 -2.13 -6.85 14.41
C LEU A 121 -1.23 -7.09 13.20
N LEU A 122 -1.09 -8.34 12.77
CA LEU A 122 -0.30 -8.68 11.59
C LEU A 122 -0.89 -8.09 10.31
N ALA A 123 -2.21 -8.21 10.13
CA ALA A 123 -2.91 -7.67 8.97
C ALA A 123 -2.77 -6.13 8.92
N HIS A 124 -2.92 -5.47 10.07
CA HIS A 124 -2.73 -4.03 10.20
C HIS A 124 -1.32 -3.59 9.80
N ARG A 125 -0.27 -4.26 10.30
CA ARG A 125 1.12 -3.96 9.93
C ARG A 125 1.37 -4.11 8.43
N ILE A 126 0.85 -5.17 7.82
CA ILE A 126 0.96 -5.39 6.37
C ILE A 126 0.27 -4.27 5.60
N LEU A 127 -0.96 -3.89 6.00
CA LEU A 127 -1.71 -2.82 5.35
C LEU A 127 -1.00 -1.47 5.46
N LEU A 128 -0.41 -1.18 6.62
CA LEU A 128 0.34 0.06 6.83
C LEU A 128 1.62 0.10 5.98
N ALA A 129 2.35 -1.00 5.89
CA ALA A 129 3.52 -1.11 5.01
C ALA A 129 3.14 -0.97 3.53
N ASP A 130 2.03 -1.57 3.11
CA ASP A 130 1.48 -1.42 1.76
C ASP A 130 1.10 0.05 1.48
N ALA A 131 0.44 0.72 2.43
CA ALA A 131 0.06 2.13 2.30
C ALA A 131 1.29 3.02 2.04
N TYR A 132 2.33 2.90 2.87
CA TYR A 132 3.58 3.65 2.68
C TYR A 132 4.26 3.33 1.35
N LEU A 133 4.27 2.06 0.94
CA LEU A 133 4.86 1.65 -0.34
C LEU A 133 4.13 2.30 -1.52
N PHE A 134 2.80 2.22 -1.55
CA PHE A 134 2.02 2.78 -2.64
C PHE A 134 2.11 4.31 -2.66
N HIS A 135 2.06 4.96 -1.50
CA HIS A 135 2.29 6.40 -1.41
C HIS A 135 3.67 6.79 -1.94
N ALA A 136 4.72 6.05 -1.59
CA ALA A 136 6.08 6.32 -2.07
C ALA A 136 6.19 6.28 -3.60
N ARG A 137 5.39 5.45 -4.28
CA ARG A 137 5.36 5.38 -5.75
C ARG A 137 4.69 6.59 -6.39
N ILE A 138 3.72 7.19 -5.69
CA ILE A 138 2.99 8.37 -6.16
C ILE A 138 3.75 9.66 -5.85
N GLU A 139 4.36 9.77 -4.66
CA GLU A 139 5.13 10.92 -4.23
C GLU A 139 6.38 11.11 -5.12
N GLN A 140 6.48 12.26 -5.77
CA GLN A 140 7.62 12.62 -6.63
C GLN A 140 8.12 14.05 -6.41
N SER A 141 7.39 14.83 -5.63
CA SER A 141 7.66 16.22 -5.32
C SER A 141 8.73 16.34 -4.23
N ASP A 142 8.63 15.51 -3.18
CA ASP A 142 9.60 15.46 -2.10
C ASP A 142 10.35 14.11 -2.06
N ARG A 143 11.59 14.11 -2.57
CA ARG A 143 12.47 12.94 -2.59
C ARG A 143 12.88 12.47 -1.19
N ARG A 144 12.96 13.36 -0.20
CA ARG A 144 13.30 12.98 1.18
C ARG A 144 12.13 12.27 1.82
N TYR A 145 10.92 12.81 1.63
CA TYR A 145 9.69 12.19 2.11
C TYR A 145 9.45 10.82 1.44
N GLN A 146 9.58 10.74 0.12
CA GLN A 146 9.50 9.49 -0.64
C GLN A 146 10.46 8.42 -0.09
N ARG A 147 11.72 8.78 0.16
CA ARG A 147 12.71 7.85 0.74
C ARG A 147 12.31 7.38 2.13
N ARG A 148 11.75 8.27 2.95
CA ARG A 148 11.25 7.91 4.28
C ARG A 148 10.11 6.89 4.19
N LEU A 149 9.15 7.09 3.29
CA LEU A 149 8.04 6.15 3.06
C LEU A 149 8.57 4.75 2.67
N TYR A 150 9.50 4.69 1.72
CA TYR A 150 10.17 3.44 1.36
C TYR A 150 10.91 2.80 2.55
N HIS A 151 11.63 3.58 3.35
CA HIS A 151 12.35 3.08 4.52
C HIS A 151 11.40 2.43 5.52
N VAL A 152 10.29 3.11 5.85
CA VAL A 152 9.31 2.56 6.80
C VAL A 152 8.67 1.29 6.26
N ALA A 153 8.34 1.22 4.97
CA ALA A 153 7.85 -0.01 4.35
C ALA A 153 8.88 -1.15 4.44
N VAL A 154 10.16 -0.87 4.18
CA VAL A 154 11.25 -1.86 4.32
C VAL A 154 11.39 -2.34 5.75
N ASP A 155 11.34 -1.46 6.75
CA ASP A 155 11.46 -1.85 8.16
C ASP A 155 10.38 -2.87 8.55
N VAL A 156 9.12 -2.56 8.24
CA VAL A 156 7.99 -3.46 8.55
C VAL A 156 8.12 -4.78 7.80
N TYR A 157 8.40 -4.76 6.50
CA TYR A 157 8.55 -5.99 5.73
C TYR A 157 9.77 -6.82 6.16
N SER A 158 10.84 -6.20 6.64
CA SER A 158 12.02 -6.88 7.16
C SER A 158 11.72 -7.57 8.49
N GLU A 159 10.93 -6.94 9.39
CA GLU A 159 10.43 -7.61 10.60
C GLU A 159 9.58 -8.84 10.25
N LEU A 160 8.69 -8.71 9.26
CA LEU A 160 7.84 -9.80 8.80
C LEU A 160 8.65 -10.95 8.19
N LEU A 161 9.66 -10.64 7.38
CA LEU A 161 10.59 -11.63 6.82
C LEU A 161 11.32 -12.38 7.93
N ASN A 162 11.82 -11.63 8.93
CA ASN A 162 12.53 -12.18 10.08
C ASN A 162 11.69 -13.12 10.94
N LEU A 163 10.38 -12.87 11.05
CA LEU A 163 9.44 -13.77 11.70
C LEU A 163 9.15 -14.98 10.82
N ALA A 164 8.81 -14.75 9.55
CA ALA A 164 8.46 -15.79 8.59
C ALA A 164 9.58 -16.84 8.45
N LYS A 165 10.84 -16.42 8.34
CA LYS A 165 11.98 -17.34 8.20
C LYS A 165 12.20 -18.28 9.39
N ARG A 166 11.68 -17.93 10.57
CA ARG A 166 11.77 -18.77 11.79
C ARG A 166 10.63 -19.77 11.90
N CYS A 167 9.53 -19.53 11.18
CA CYS A 167 8.28 -20.27 11.34
C CYS A 167 7.88 -21.07 10.09
N LEU A 168 8.38 -20.68 8.92
CA LEU A 168 7.99 -21.25 7.63
C LEU A 168 9.13 -22.02 6.99
N LEU A 169 8.78 -22.95 6.09
CA LEU A 169 9.74 -23.71 5.31
C LEU A 169 10.39 -22.81 4.24
N PRO A 170 11.63 -23.12 3.79
CA PRO A 170 12.36 -22.26 2.84
C PRO A 170 11.61 -21.99 1.53
N TYR A 171 10.80 -22.94 1.06
CA TYR A 171 10.05 -22.87 -0.19
C TYR A 171 8.59 -22.41 -0.01
N ASP A 172 8.20 -22.00 1.20
CA ASP A 172 6.84 -21.50 1.49
C ASP A 172 6.55 -20.22 0.68
N GLU A 173 5.38 -20.19 0.02
CA GLU A 173 4.99 -19.07 -0.84
C GLU A 173 4.88 -17.74 -0.09
N SER A 174 4.51 -17.74 1.19
CA SER A 174 4.38 -16.53 2.00
C SER A 174 5.76 -15.95 2.30
N LEU A 175 6.73 -16.80 2.65
CA LEU A 175 8.13 -16.39 2.85
C LEU A 175 8.72 -15.82 1.56
N LEU A 176 8.51 -16.52 0.44
CA LEU A 176 8.99 -16.08 -0.88
C LEU A 176 8.30 -14.80 -1.35
N THR A 177 7.04 -14.58 -0.99
CA THR A 177 6.31 -13.34 -1.28
C THR A 177 6.93 -12.16 -0.54
N LEU A 178 7.33 -12.33 0.72
CA LEU A 178 8.01 -11.29 1.49
C LEU A 178 9.40 -10.98 0.89
N ALA A 179 10.16 -12.01 0.53
CA ALA A 179 11.46 -11.86 -0.13
C ALA A 179 11.34 -11.13 -1.49
N GLU A 180 10.39 -11.55 -2.32
CA GLU A 180 10.06 -10.90 -3.59
C GLU A 180 9.66 -9.43 -3.38
N ARG A 181 8.76 -9.16 -2.43
CA ARG A 181 8.30 -7.80 -2.14
C ARG A 181 9.46 -6.91 -1.70
N LEU A 182 10.29 -7.34 -0.76
CA LEU A 182 11.45 -6.57 -0.30
C LEU A 182 12.45 -6.32 -1.43
N SER A 183 12.73 -7.32 -2.28
CA SER A 183 13.61 -7.13 -3.43
C SER A 183 13.11 -6.05 -4.38
N LEU A 184 11.78 -5.98 -4.61
CA LEU A 184 11.14 -4.97 -5.44
C LEU A 184 11.27 -3.58 -4.81
N ILE A 185 10.99 -3.47 -3.51
CA ILE A 185 11.09 -2.19 -2.78
C ILE A 185 12.52 -1.65 -2.82
N LEU A 186 13.52 -2.51 -2.58
CA LEU A 186 14.93 -2.13 -2.67
C LEU A 186 15.26 -1.63 -4.08
N GLY A 187 14.82 -2.37 -5.11
CA GLY A 187 14.96 -2.01 -6.53
C GLY A 187 14.39 -0.63 -6.86
N GLU A 188 13.14 -0.36 -6.47
CA GLU A 188 12.44 0.90 -6.74
C GLU A 188 13.04 2.08 -5.98
N SER A 189 13.33 1.89 -4.69
CA SER A 189 13.87 2.93 -3.81
C SER A 189 15.34 3.25 -4.08
N ARG A 190 16.04 2.35 -4.79
CA ARG A 190 17.51 2.35 -4.96
C ARG A 190 18.24 2.37 -3.61
N PHE A 191 17.61 1.80 -2.59
CA PHE A 191 18.18 1.72 -1.25
C PHE A 191 19.08 0.50 -1.15
N LEU A 192 20.33 0.71 -0.73
CA LEU A 192 21.30 -0.37 -0.58
C LEU A 192 21.38 -0.75 0.90
N GLN A 193 20.82 -1.91 1.24
CA GLN A 193 20.99 -2.56 2.53
C GLN A 193 21.68 -3.91 2.31
N PRO A 194 23.03 -3.95 2.34
CA PRO A 194 23.78 -5.16 2.03
C PRO A 194 23.36 -6.37 2.86
N ASP A 195 23.10 -6.16 4.16
CA ASP A 195 22.68 -7.22 5.07
C ASP A 195 21.33 -7.82 4.67
N LEU A 196 20.35 -6.97 4.33
CA LEU A 196 19.04 -7.41 3.87
C LEU A 196 19.11 -8.08 2.49
N ILE A 197 19.94 -7.57 1.58
CA ILE A 197 20.16 -8.19 0.26
C ILE A 197 20.76 -9.59 0.44
N HIS A 198 21.75 -9.73 1.32
CA HIS A 198 22.36 -11.02 1.64
C HIS A 198 21.34 -11.97 2.24
N GLU A 199 20.52 -11.50 3.18
CA GLU A 199 19.46 -12.28 3.82
C GLU A 199 18.43 -12.79 2.80
N ILE A 200 17.91 -11.90 1.94
CA ILE A 200 16.98 -12.29 0.87
C ILE A 200 17.65 -13.33 -0.03
N THR A 201 18.90 -13.11 -0.43
CA THR A 201 19.64 -14.05 -1.31
C THR A 201 19.77 -15.43 -0.67
N SER A 202 20.11 -15.50 0.63
CA SER A 202 20.20 -16.77 1.35
C SER A 202 18.87 -17.53 1.36
N ILE A 203 17.75 -16.82 1.59
CA ILE A 203 16.41 -17.41 1.57
C ILE A 203 16.10 -18.00 0.18
N LEU A 204 16.41 -17.25 -0.88
CA LEU A 204 16.20 -17.70 -2.25
C LEU A 204 17.06 -18.94 -2.59
N ASP A 205 18.32 -18.96 -2.15
CA ASP A 205 19.24 -20.07 -2.36
C ASP A 205 18.78 -21.35 -1.62
N ASP A 206 18.29 -21.21 -0.39
CA ASP A 206 17.75 -22.32 0.40
C ASP A 206 16.45 -22.87 -0.20
N ALA A 207 15.57 -21.98 -0.68
CA ALA A 207 14.33 -22.34 -1.37
C ALA A 207 14.60 -23.10 -2.67
N GLU A 208 15.51 -22.61 -3.50
CA GLU A 208 15.88 -23.21 -4.78
C GLU A 208 16.51 -24.59 -4.59
N ARG A 209 17.44 -24.73 -3.63
CA ARG A 209 17.99 -26.05 -3.25
C ARG A 209 16.90 -27.03 -2.81
N SER A 210 15.94 -26.56 -2.03
CA SER A 210 14.83 -27.40 -1.53
C SER A 210 13.87 -27.83 -2.64
N LEU A 211 13.55 -26.96 -3.59
CA LEU A 211 12.65 -27.25 -4.72
C LEU A 211 13.32 -28.18 -5.74
N ASN A 212 14.60 -27.95 -6.05
CA ASN A 212 15.36 -28.82 -6.94
C ASN A 212 15.47 -30.25 -6.40
N GLY A 213 15.62 -30.41 -5.09
CA GLY A 213 15.61 -31.73 -4.43
C GLY A 213 14.27 -32.48 -4.53
N ARG A 214 13.17 -31.79 -4.85
CA ARG A 214 11.82 -32.37 -4.99
C ARG A 214 11.45 -32.70 -6.43
N GLY A 215 12.22 -32.24 -7.42
CA GLY A 215 11.89 -32.41 -8.84
C GLY A 215 10.70 -31.57 -9.31
N GLU A 216 10.32 -30.54 -8.56
CA GLU A 216 9.25 -29.61 -8.93
C GLU A 216 9.85 -28.52 -9.84
N THR A 217 9.48 -28.49 -11.13
CA THR A 217 10.13 -27.61 -12.14
C THR A 217 9.29 -26.41 -12.60
N GLU A 218 8.01 -26.33 -12.22
CA GLU A 218 7.18 -25.14 -12.47
C GLU A 218 6.21 -24.87 -11.31
N THR A 219 6.70 -24.20 -10.27
CA THR A 219 5.86 -23.74 -9.15
C THR A 219 5.81 -22.22 -9.07
N GLU A 220 4.75 -21.67 -8.47
CA GLU A 220 4.67 -20.24 -8.17
C GLU A 220 5.88 -19.80 -7.34
N SER A 221 6.38 -20.65 -6.44
CA SER A 221 7.64 -20.45 -5.70
C SER A 221 8.83 -20.18 -6.61
N GLN A 222 9.01 -20.92 -7.71
CA GLN A 222 10.09 -20.63 -8.68
C GLN A 222 9.84 -19.34 -9.46
N GLY A 223 8.58 -19.00 -9.74
CA GLY A 223 8.21 -17.70 -10.29
C GLY A 223 8.68 -16.56 -9.38
N LYS A 224 8.36 -16.65 -8.09
CA LYS A 224 8.77 -15.68 -7.05
C LYS A 224 10.27 -15.57 -6.91
N ILE A 225 10.99 -16.70 -6.88
CA ILE A 225 12.47 -16.72 -6.81
C ILE A 225 13.07 -15.98 -8.02
N ARG A 226 12.60 -16.28 -9.23
CA ARG A 226 13.09 -15.62 -10.45
C ARG A 226 12.85 -14.11 -10.43
N ARG A 227 11.64 -13.66 -10.09
CA ARG A 227 11.30 -12.23 -10.00
C ARG A 227 12.14 -11.52 -8.93
N ALA A 228 12.32 -12.15 -7.77
CA ALA A 228 13.15 -11.60 -6.69
C ALA A 228 14.61 -11.43 -7.13
N ARG A 229 15.20 -12.43 -7.78
CA ARG A 229 16.57 -12.34 -8.32
C ARG A 229 16.71 -11.27 -9.39
N GLN A 230 15.72 -11.12 -10.28
CA GLN A 230 15.72 -10.06 -11.29
C GLN A 230 15.74 -8.66 -10.65
N ASN A 231 14.93 -8.44 -9.61
CA ASN A 231 14.91 -7.18 -8.86
C ASN A 231 16.27 -6.90 -8.19
N LEU A 232 16.87 -7.90 -7.55
CA LEU A 232 18.20 -7.75 -6.93
C LEU A 232 19.31 -7.53 -7.97
N GLY A 233 19.24 -8.21 -9.12
CA GLY A 233 20.19 -8.04 -10.22
C GLY A 233 20.15 -6.63 -10.81
N ALA A 234 18.95 -6.04 -10.91
CA ALA A 234 18.79 -4.65 -11.35
C ALA A 234 19.47 -3.66 -10.40
N LEU A 235 19.56 -3.93 -9.09
CA LEU A 235 20.31 -3.08 -8.16
C LEU A 235 21.82 -3.08 -8.45
N GLY A 236 22.37 -4.24 -8.83
CA GLY A 236 23.79 -4.40 -9.13
C GLY A 236 24.25 -3.65 -10.38
N SER A 237 23.39 -3.56 -11.41
CA SER A 237 23.72 -2.87 -12.67
C SER A 237 23.76 -1.34 -12.53
N PHE A 238 23.08 -0.76 -11.54
CA PHE A 238 23.23 0.68 -11.25
C PHE A 238 24.60 1.01 -10.65
N LYS A 239 25.22 0.07 -9.91
CA LYS A 239 26.54 0.28 -9.30
C LYS A 239 27.66 0.34 -10.33
N SER A 240 27.60 -0.48 -11.38
CA SER A 240 28.58 -0.42 -12.48
C SER A 240 28.45 0.86 -13.30
N LEU A 241 27.27 1.47 -13.37
CA LEU A 241 27.03 2.73 -14.07
C LEU A 241 27.51 3.97 -13.29
N VAL A 242 27.45 3.94 -11.95
CA VAL A 242 27.92 5.05 -11.09
C VAL A 242 29.44 5.01 -10.85
N MET A 243 30.09 3.85 -10.99
CA MET A 243 31.56 3.78 -10.89
C MET A 243 32.30 4.06 -12.21
N VAL A 244 31.58 4.22 -13.32
CA VAL A 244 32.15 4.48 -14.66
C VAL A 244 31.88 5.93 -15.12
N ALA A 245 31.18 6.74 -14.32
CA ALA A 245 30.93 8.17 -14.54
C ALA A 245 31.74 9.01 -13.54
#